data_AF-A0A537I8V1-F1
#
_entry.id   AF-A0A537I8V1-F1
#
_cell.length_a   1.000
_cell.length_b   1.000
_cell.length_c   1.000
_cell.angle_alpha   90.00
_cell.angle_beta   90.00
_cell.angle_gamma   90.00
#
_symmetry.space_group_name_H-M   'P 1'
#
loop_
_entity.id
_entity.type
_entity.pdbx_description
1 polymer ?
#
loop_
_entity_poly.entity_id
_entity_poly.type
_entity_poly.pdbx_seq_one_letter_code
_entity_poly.pdbx_strand_id
1 'polypeptide(L)'
;MQAAPPRPICPNCGSGNPPTLSVCWKCGATLAITTPPQQPGLPTSSIPASILSTPATVQPQASPPTVPPQYTYAHTSTDTLREWADVKRRKDTGSTKNGLVILAIGFAVSTIGVVASYFTTLLGPVALILGFVSGIAGLASLVGGLLVVLGRQSFGPKHSRNAIISVVLFITSIILSVIGGLIFTFSVVLAVFNAASNASSVTSASITNAFNIFLVTIIVGAVLSGMASVFLTYALQQSTGRIILWAAYISSLALTIMNSIVTFQGIAEAINEAFANGRYNPAPLQGLQSQQNPLQLLTIIPTLVFALAFYMVWDRIVKGELPESTTVPTTPAY
;
A
#
# COMPACT_ATOMS: atom_id res chain seq x y z
N MET A 1 4.28 0.34 43.95
CA MET A 1 3.99 0.64 42.53
C MET A 1 2.89 -0.30 42.09
N GLN A 2 1.64 0.17 41.95
CA GLN A 2 0.54 -0.67 41.48
C GLN A 2 0.75 -0.96 39.99
N ALA A 3 0.72 -2.23 39.61
CA ALA A 3 0.79 -2.63 38.21
C ALA A 3 -0.39 -2.02 37.46
N ALA A 4 -0.13 -1.36 36.33
CA ALA A 4 -1.18 -0.82 35.49
C ALA A 4 -2.14 -1.96 35.08
N PRO A 5 -3.46 -1.74 35.12
CA PRO A 5 -4.43 -2.76 34.74
C PRO A 5 -4.18 -3.24 33.30
N PRO A 6 -4.38 -4.53 33.01
CA PRO A 6 -4.17 -5.09 31.68
C PRO A 6 -5.04 -4.35 30.65
N ARG A 7 -4.42 -3.85 29.57
CA ARG A 7 -5.12 -3.12 28.52
C ARG A 7 -5.88 -4.09 27.62
N PRO A 8 -7.21 -4.00 27.48
CA PRO A 8 -7.95 -4.82 26.53
C PRO A 8 -7.45 -4.58 25.10
N ILE A 9 -7.02 -5.66 24.46
CA ILE A 9 -6.58 -5.66 23.07
C ILE A 9 -7.81 -5.80 22.19
N CYS A 10 -7.97 -4.89 21.23
CA CYS A 10 -9.07 -4.98 20.29
C CYS A 10 -8.92 -6.25 19.43
N PRO A 11 -9.90 -7.17 19.42
CA PRO A 11 -9.81 -8.39 18.62
C PRO A 11 -9.79 -8.10 17.11
N ASN A 12 -10.31 -6.94 16.71
CA ASN A 12 -10.40 -6.57 15.30
C ASN A 12 -9.09 -5.94 14.78
N CYS A 13 -8.53 -4.94 15.47
CA CYS A 13 -7.35 -4.21 14.97
C CYS A 13 -6.06 -4.39 15.80
N GLY A 14 -6.11 -5.16 16.89
CA GLY A 14 -4.97 -5.45 17.75
C GLY A 14 -4.46 -4.26 18.58
N SER A 15 -5.16 -3.12 18.59
CA SER A 15 -4.73 -1.99 19.43
C SER A 15 -5.03 -2.23 20.90
N GLY A 16 -4.11 -1.85 21.78
CA GLY A 16 -4.39 -1.73 23.20
C GLY A 16 -5.30 -0.54 23.46
N ASN A 17 -6.36 -0.75 24.24
CA ASN A 17 -7.32 0.28 24.61
C ASN A 17 -7.30 0.46 26.14
N PRO A 18 -7.56 1.68 26.64
CA PRO A 18 -7.94 1.88 28.05
C PRO A 18 -9.05 0.91 28.49
N PRO A 19 -9.00 0.36 29.72
CA PRO A 19 -10.00 -0.58 30.23
C PRO A 19 -11.40 0.03 30.42
N THR A 20 -11.50 1.37 30.40
CA THR A 20 -12.76 2.12 30.52
C THR A 20 -13.51 2.28 29.20
N LEU A 21 -12.92 1.87 28.07
CA LEU A 21 -13.53 2.02 26.76
C LEU A 21 -14.37 0.79 26.39
N SER A 22 -15.63 1.03 26.03
CA SER A 22 -16.53 0.06 25.41
C SER A 22 -16.31 -0.07 23.90
N VAL A 23 -15.53 0.83 23.30
CA VAL A 23 -15.27 0.89 21.86
C VAL A 23 -13.79 1.12 21.60
N CYS A 24 -13.24 0.41 20.62
CA CYS A 24 -11.85 0.56 20.22
C CYS A 24 -11.61 1.95 19.62
N TRP A 25 -10.73 2.72 20.25
CA TRP A 25 -10.38 4.08 19.80
C TRP A 25 -9.74 4.11 18.40
N LYS A 26 -9.19 2.98 17.93
CA LYS A 26 -8.50 2.87 16.65
C LYS A 26 -9.41 2.42 15.50
N CYS A 27 -10.31 1.47 15.73
CA CYS A 27 -11.13 0.84 14.68
C CYS A 27 -12.64 0.87 14.93
N GLY A 28 -13.12 1.41 16.04
CA GLY A 28 -14.55 1.51 16.34
C GLY A 28 -15.24 0.20 16.72
N ALA A 29 -14.52 -0.92 16.81
CA ALA A 29 -15.11 -2.20 17.25
C ALA A 29 -15.47 -2.16 18.74
N THR A 30 -16.62 -2.73 19.11
CA THR A 30 -17.00 -2.89 20.52
C THR A 30 -16.00 -3.78 21.26
N LEU A 31 -15.57 -3.35 22.43
CA LEU A 31 -14.66 -4.08 23.31
C LEU A 31 -15.49 -4.80 24.38
N ALA A 32 -15.11 -6.03 24.70
CA ALA A 32 -15.64 -6.69 25.90
C ALA A 32 -15.09 -5.93 27.11
N ILE A 33 -15.96 -5.20 27.81
CA ILE A 33 -15.60 -4.56 29.08
C ILE A 33 -15.36 -5.71 30.05
N THR A 34 -14.10 -5.98 30.41
CA THR A 34 -13.82 -6.74 31.62
C THR A 34 -14.20 -5.83 32.79
N THR A 35 -15.42 -6.01 33.29
CA THR A 35 -15.85 -5.41 34.55
C THR A 35 -14.75 -5.66 35.58
N PRO A 36 -14.23 -4.64 36.28
CA PRO A 36 -13.38 -4.89 37.44
C PRO A 36 -14.18 -5.79 38.39
N PRO A 37 -13.56 -6.79 39.05
CA PRO A 37 -14.27 -7.56 40.07
C PRO A 37 -14.82 -6.56 41.09
N GLN A 38 -16.15 -6.53 41.25
CA GLN A 38 -16.82 -5.81 42.32
C GLN A 38 -16.14 -6.23 43.63
N GLN A 39 -15.57 -5.26 44.35
CA GLN A 39 -15.20 -5.47 45.74
C GLN A 39 -16.46 -5.93 46.50
N PRO A 40 -16.39 -7.03 47.27
CA PRO A 40 -17.50 -7.46 48.11
C PRO A 40 -17.89 -6.34 49.07
N GLY A 41 -19.18 -5.97 49.06
CA GLY A 41 -19.75 -4.99 49.97
C GLY A 41 -19.58 -5.42 51.43
N LEU A 42 -19.26 -4.45 52.30
CA LEU A 42 -19.27 -4.65 53.75
C LEU A 42 -20.69 -5.02 54.23
N PRO A 43 -20.82 -5.93 55.21
CA PRO A 43 -22.12 -6.31 55.75
C PRO A 43 -22.75 -5.17 56.56
N THR A 44 -23.99 -4.82 56.22
CA THR A 44 -24.86 -3.94 57.01
C THR A 44 -25.21 -4.62 58.33
N SER A 45 -24.82 -3.99 59.44
CA SER A 45 -25.18 -4.39 60.80
C SER A 45 -26.66 -4.07 61.07
N SER A 46 -27.43 -5.10 61.41
CA SER A 46 -28.81 -5.04 61.84
C SER A 46 -28.92 -4.66 63.32
N ILE A 47 -29.62 -3.59 63.65
CA ILE A 47 -30.06 -3.27 65.01
C ILE A 47 -31.59 -3.42 65.08
N PRO A 48 -32.18 -4.08 66.11
CA PRO A 48 -33.61 -4.30 66.20
C PRO A 48 -34.39 -3.11 66.77
N ALA A 49 -35.67 -3.08 66.43
CA ALA A 49 -36.65 -2.04 66.75
C ALA A 49 -37.10 -2.02 68.23
N SER A 50 -37.29 -0.81 68.77
CA SER A 50 -38.08 -0.55 69.98
C SER A 50 -38.82 0.80 69.90
N ILE A 51 -40.13 0.70 69.65
CA ILE A 51 -41.30 1.49 70.12
C ILE A 51 -41.06 2.82 70.88
N LEU A 52 -41.62 3.95 70.40
CA LEU A 52 -42.56 4.81 71.15
C LEU A 52 -43.23 5.88 70.26
N SER A 53 -44.48 6.18 70.62
CA SER A 53 -45.56 6.94 69.98
C SER A 53 -45.47 8.47 69.97
N THR A 54 -46.06 9.12 68.95
CA THR A 54 -47.02 10.25 69.06
C THR A 54 -47.61 10.64 67.68
N PRO A 55 -48.85 11.14 67.59
CA PRO A 55 -49.53 11.41 66.32
C PRO A 55 -49.32 12.87 65.88
N ALA A 56 -48.81 13.07 64.67
CA ALA A 56 -48.77 14.38 64.02
C ALA A 56 -49.66 14.36 62.76
N THR A 57 -50.50 15.39 62.69
CA THR A 57 -51.54 15.67 61.70
C THR A 57 -51.06 15.61 60.25
N VAL A 58 -51.83 14.91 59.40
CA VAL A 58 -51.64 14.83 57.95
C VAL A 58 -52.20 16.10 57.30
N GLN A 59 -51.33 16.93 56.73
CA GLN A 59 -51.72 17.94 55.72
C GLN A 59 -51.52 17.34 54.31
N PRO A 60 -52.48 17.45 53.38
CA PRO A 60 -52.27 17.06 51.99
C PRO A 60 -51.37 18.09 51.28
N GLN A 61 -50.14 17.72 50.96
CA GLN A 61 -49.26 18.52 50.11
C GLN A 61 -49.57 18.24 48.63
N ALA A 62 -49.83 19.31 47.86
CA ALA A 62 -50.16 19.24 46.45
C ALA A 62 -49.00 18.65 45.61
N SER A 63 -49.33 17.71 44.74
CA SER A 63 -48.44 17.11 43.75
C SER A 63 -47.96 18.14 42.71
N PRO A 64 -46.64 18.24 42.42
CA PRO A 64 -46.14 19.12 41.35
C PRO A 64 -46.51 18.58 39.96
N PRO A 65 -46.66 19.47 38.96
CA PRO A 65 -47.07 19.09 37.61
C PRO A 65 -46.03 18.20 36.93
N THR A 66 -46.50 17.13 36.29
CA THR A 66 -45.72 16.20 35.47
C THR A 66 -45.15 16.95 34.26
N VAL A 67 -43.88 17.33 34.34
CA VAL A 67 -43.11 17.82 33.18
C VAL A 67 -42.85 16.62 32.26
N PRO A 68 -43.21 16.67 30.97
CA PRO A 68 -42.90 15.58 30.04
C PRO A 68 -41.39 15.39 29.96
N PRO A 69 -40.88 14.14 29.89
CA PRO A 69 -39.45 13.88 29.84
C PRO A 69 -38.85 14.56 28.62
N GLN A 70 -38.08 15.62 28.86
CA GLN A 70 -37.16 16.14 27.86
C GLN A 70 -36.11 15.07 27.66
N TYR A 71 -36.10 14.45 26.47
CA TYR A 71 -35.01 13.60 26.02
C TYR A 71 -33.77 14.47 25.84
N THR A 72 -33.05 14.72 26.93
CA THR A 72 -31.71 15.27 26.88
C THR A 72 -30.84 14.19 26.24
N TYR A 73 -30.54 14.33 24.95
CA TYR A 73 -29.47 13.57 24.30
C TYR A 73 -28.16 13.95 24.98
N ALA A 74 -27.84 13.27 26.08
CA ALA A 74 -26.54 13.36 26.70
C ALA A 74 -25.55 12.74 25.72
N HIS A 75 -24.86 13.57 24.93
CA HIS A 75 -23.69 13.15 24.18
C HIS A 75 -22.68 12.61 25.19
N THR A 76 -22.65 11.30 25.34
CA THR A 76 -21.67 10.63 26.17
C THR A 76 -20.33 10.68 25.42
N SER A 77 -19.20 10.73 26.13
CA SER A 77 -17.86 10.72 25.52
C SER A 77 -17.62 9.49 24.62
N THR A 78 -18.44 8.45 24.76
CA THR A 78 -18.50 7.28 23.89
C THR A 78 -19.13 7.56 22.53
N ASP A 79 -20.12 8.46 22.43
CA ASP A 79 -20.74 8.83 21.15
C ASP A 79 -19.78 9.64 20.28
N THR A 80 -19.03 10.57 20.88
CA THR A 80 -18.03 11.35 20.15
C THR A 80 -16.89 10.46 19.64
N LEU A 81 -16.39 9.52 20.44
CA LEU A 81 -15.36 8.57 20.00
C LEU A 81 -15.81 7.65 18.86
N ARG A 82 -17.08 7.22 18.89
CA ARG A 82 -17.68 6.44 17.81
C ARG A 82 -17.78 7.26 16.52
N GLU A 83 -18.24 8.50 16.61
CA GLU A 83 -18.31 9.42 15.47
C GLU A 83 -16.91 9.68 14.86
N TRP A 84 -15.90 9.94 15.69
CA TRP A 84 -14.51 10.09 15.24
C TRP A 84 -13.97 8.83 14.53
N ALA A 85 -14.29 7.64 15.05
CA ALA A 85 -13.91 6.38 14.42
C ALA A 85 -14.59 6.20 13.04
N ASP A 86 -15.86 6.56 12.91
CA ASP A 86 -16.60 6.50 11.65
C ASP A 86 -16.06 7.51 10.62
N VAL A 87 -15.75 8.74 11.04
CA VAL A 87 -15.12 9.76 10.18
C VAL A 87 -13.77 9.26 9.67
N LYS A 88 -12.94 8.70 10.56
CA LYS A 88 -11.65 8.13 10.18
C LYS A 88 -11.81 6.96 9.21
N ARG A 89 -12.75 6.06 9.46
CA ARG A 89 -13.04 4.93 8.57
C ARG A 89 -13.43 5.39 7.17
N ARG A 90 -14.29 6.40 7.06
CA ARG A 90 -14.68 6.99 5.75
C ARG A 90 -13.48 7.61 5.04
N LYS A 91 -12.64 8.36 5.77
CA LYS A 91 -11.42 8.97 5.22
C LYS A 91 -10.42 7.92 4.72
N ASP A 92 -10.15 6.89 5.51
CA ASP A 92 -9.24 5.80 5.17
C ASP A 92 -9.74 5.00 3.95
N THR A 93 -11.04 4.71 3.92
CA THR A 93 -11.70 4.02 2.80
C THR A 93 -11.64 4.89 1.54
N GLY A 94 -11.94 6.18 1.65
CA GLY A 94 -11.83 7.14 0.55
C GLY A 94 -10.40 7.26 0.01
N SER A 95 -9.40 7.29 0.90
CA SER A 95 -7.98 7.37 0.53
C SER A 95 -7.54 6.11 -0.22
N THR A 96 -7.92 4.93 0.28
CA THR A 96 -7.61 3.65 -0.37
C THR A 96 -8.30 3.51 -1.72
N LYS A 97 -9.57 3.90 -1.79
CA LYS A 97 -10.35 3.92 -3.04
C LYS A 97 -9.68 4.78 -4.10
N ASN A 98 -9.36 6.03 -3.76
CA ASN A 98 -8.71 6.95 -4.69
C ASN A 98 -7.31 6.48 -5.07
N GLY A 99 -6.56 5.94 -4.10
CA GLY A 99 -5.23 5.38 -4.31
C GLY A 99 -5.23 4.22 -5.31
N LEU A 100 -6.18 3.29 -5.20
CA LEU A 100 -6.31 2.16 -6.13
C LEU A 100 -6.63 2.59 -7.56
N VAL A 101 -7.47 3.61 -7.75
CA VAL A 101 -7.76 4.14 -9.09
C VAL A 101 -6.52 4.78 -9.69
N ILE A 102 -5.82 5.62 -8.93
CA ILE A 102 -4.59 6.26 -9.38
C ILE A 102 -3.53 5.20 -9.70
N LEU A 103 -3.41 4.14 -8.91
CA LEU A 103 -2.49 3.04 -9.14
C LEU A 103 -2.85 2.26 -10.42
N ALA A 104 -4.13 1.92 -10.62
CA ALA A 104 -4.60 1.23 -11.80
C ALA A 104 -4.38 2.06 -13.08
N ILE A 105 -4.71 3.35 -13.03
CA ILE A 105 -4.45 4.29 -14.14
C ILE A 105 -2.95 4.43 -14.36
N GLY A 106 -2.13 4.54 -13.31
CA GLY A 106 -0.67 4.63 -13.42
C GLY A 106 -0.05 3.44 -14.15
N PHE A 107 -0.48 2.22 -13.82
CA PHE A 107 -0.07 1.01 -14.54
C PHE A 107 -0.61 0.98 -15.97
N ALA A 108 -1.86 1.38 -16.22
CA ALA A 108 -2.39 1.42 -17.57
C ALA A 108 -1.64 2.44 -18.45
N VAL A 109 -1.39 3.64 -17.93
CA VAL A 109 -0.70 4.73 -18.63
C VAL A 109 0.78 4.39 -18.85
N SER A 110 1.43 3.64 -17.95
CA SER A 110 2.82 3.22 -18.16
C SER A 110 3.00 2.35 -19.41
N THR A 111 1.95 1.64 -19.86
CA THR A 111 1.98 0.89 -21.13
C THR A 111 2.12 1.80 -22.36
N ILE A 112 1.58 3.02 -22.30
CA ILE A 112 1.75 4.04 -23.36
C ILE A 112 3.24 4.38 -23.47
N GLY A 113 3.95 4.41 -22.35
CA GLY A 113 5.39 4.60 -22.31
C GLY A 113 6.18 3.54 -23.07
N VAL A 114 5.78 2.27 -22.90
CA VAL A 114 6.39 1.13 -23.61
C VAL A 114 6.10 1.19 -25.10
N VAL A 115 4.88 1.56 -25.49
CA VAL A 115 4.54 1.76 -26.91
C VAL A 115 5.29 2.95 -27.48
N ALA A 116 5.43 4.04 -26.72
CA ALA A 116 6.19 5.21 -27.14
C ALA A 116 7.68 4.90 -27.30
N SER A 117 8.27 4.07 -26.44
CA SER A 117 9.68 3.68 -26.55
C SER A 117 9.95 2.90 -27.83
N TYR A 118 8.99 2.10 -28.30
CA TYR A 118 9.07 1.40 -29.58
C TYR A 118 9.25 2.37 -30.77
N PHE A 119 8.57 3.52 -30.74
CA PHE A 119 8.64 4.53 -31.81
C PHE A 119 9.72 5.60 -31.59
N THR A 120 10.63 5.43 -30.61
CA THR A 120 11.67 6.43 -30.29
C THR A 120 12.51 6.86 -31.49
N THR A 121 12.91 5.91 -32.33
CA THR A 121 13.69 6.17 -33.57
C THR A 121 12.89 6.91 -34.63
N LEU A 122 11.56 6.73 -34.66
CA LEU A 122 10.67 7.41 -35.61
C LEU A 122 10.29 8.81 -35.13
N LEU A 123 10.12 8.98 -33.82
CA LEU A 123 9.62 10.19 -33.18
C LEU A 123 10.72 11.20 -32.83
N GLY A 124 11.99 10.78 -32.85
CA GLY A 124 13.14 11.66 -32.59
C GLY A 124 13.01 12.40 -31.25
N PRO A 125 13.18 13.73 -31.19
CA PRO A 125 13.10 14.49 -29.94
C PRO A 125 11.73 14.40 -29.23
N VAL A 126 10.65 14.05 -29.93
CA VAL A 126 9.32 13.85 -29.32
C VAL A 126 9.30 12.64 -28.37
N ALA A 127 10.21 11.68 -28.55
CA ALA A 127 10.36 10.54 -27.65
C ALA A 127 10.76 10.97 -26.23
N LEU A 128 11.48 12.08 -26.09
CA LEU A 128 11.86 12.63 -24.79
C LEU A 128 10.62 13.13 -24.03
N ILE A 129 9.67 13.77 -24.73
CA ILE A 129 8.39 14.22 -24.15
C ILE A 129 7.54 13.02 -23.71
N LEU A 130 7.51 11.94 -24.50
CA LEU A 130 6.78 10.73 -24.12
C LEU A 130 7.45 9.97 -22.96
N GLY A 131 8.78 10.02 -22.86
CA GLY A 131 9.51 9.55 -21.69
C GLY A 131 9.11 10.29 -20.40
N PHE A 132 8.85 11.60 -20.48
CA PHE A 132 8.29 12.36 -19.38
C PHE A 132 6.90 11.85 -18.95
N VAL A 133 6.02 11.47 -19.91
CA VAL A 133 4.71 10.89 -19.60
C VAL A 133 4.84 9.58 -18.81
N SER A 134 5.79 8.72 -19.19
CA SER A 134 6.10 7.49 -18.44
C SER A 134 6.58 7.78 -17.02
N GLY A 135 7.41 8.81 -16.86
CA GLY A 135 7.87 9.27 -15.55
C GLY A 135 6.70 9.75 -14.67
N ILE A 136 5.76 10.51 -15.24
CA ILE A 136 4.54 10.95 -14.55
C ILE A 136 3.68 9.75 -14.13
N ALA A 137 3.55 8.72 -14.97
CA ALA A 137 2.81 7.50 -14.62
C ALA A 137 3.47 6.74 -13.45
N GLY A 138 4.80 6.74 -13.37
CA GLY A 138 5.55 6.21 -12.23
C GLY A 138 5.27 6.98 -10.93
N LEU A 139 5.28 8.32 -11.00
CA LEU A 139 4.92 9.17 -9.86
C LEU A 139 3.46 8.99 -9.43
N ALA A 140 2.53 8.89 -10.38
CA ALA A 140 1.14 8.61 -10.10
C ALA A 140 0.99 7.27 -9.37
N SER A 141 1.68 6.22 -9.83
CA SER A 141 1.69 4.91 -9.18
C SER A 141 2.24 4.98 -7.75
N LEU A 142 3.28 5.79 -7.51
CA LEU A 142 3.84 6.02 -6.17
C LEU A 142 2.84 6.73 -5.25
N VAL A 143 2.18 7.78 -5.74
CA VAL A 143 1.14 8.51 -4.99
C VAL A 143 -0.06 7.60 -4.71
N GLY A 144 -0.51 6.83 -5.69
CA GLY A 144 -1.59 5.87 -5.55
C GLY A 144 -1.29 4.81 -4.49
N GLY A 145 -0.09 4.23 -4.53
CA GLY A 145 0.37 3.27 -3.52
C GLY A 145 0.43 3.87 -2.11
N LEU A 146 0.92 5.11 -1.99
CA LEU A 146 0.98 5.81 -0.70
C LEU A 146 -0.41 6.06 -0.12
N LEU A 147 -1.39 6.46 -0.94
CA LEU A 147 -2.77 6.65 -0.50
C LEU A 147 -3.42 5.35 0.01
N VAL A 148 -3.15 4.22 -0.64
CA VAL A 148 -3.57 2.89 -0.16
C VAL A 148 -2.94 2.58 1.20
N VAL A 149 -1.65 2.87 1.37
CA VAL A 149 -0.93 2.64 2.63
C VAL A 149 -1.46 3.55 3.75
N LEU A 150 -1.86 4.78 3.46
CA LEU A 150 -2.44 5.69 4.45
C LEU A 150 -3.79 5.18 4.97
N GLY A 151 -4.63 4.63 4.09
CA GLY A 151 -5.93 4.06 4.46
C GLY A 151 -5.88 2.67 5.10
N ARG A 152 -4.69 2.08 5.28
CA ARG A 152 -4.51 0.69 5.71
C ARG A 152 -5.17 0.31 7.04
N GLN A 153 -5.42 1.28 7.92
CA GLN A 153 -5.90 1.00 9.28
C GLN A 153 -7.34 0.49 9.33
N SER A 154 -8.15 0.85 8.34
CA SER A 154 -9.58 0.52 8.30
C SER A 154 -9.89 -0.85 7.69
N PHE A 155 -8.92 -1.52 7.06
CA PHE A 155 -9.07 -2.82 6.39
C PHE A 155 -8.51 -4.00 7.20
N GLY A 156 -8.28 -3.79 8.49
CA GLY A 156 -7.84 -4.83 9.41
C GLY A 156 -6.32 -5.05 9.48
N PRO A 157 -5.85 -5.82 10.49
CA PRO A 157 -4.44 -5.96 10.83
C PRO A 157 -3.66 -6.75 9.78
N LYS A 158 -4.31 -7.69 9.08
CA LYS A 158 -3.68 -8.45 7.99
C LYS A 158 -3.29 -7.53 6.82
N HIS A 159 -4.21 -6.65 6.39
CA HIS A 159 -3.91 -5.69 5.33
C HIS A 159 -2.87 -4.66 5.79
N SER A 160 -3.01 -4.10 7.01
CA SER A 160 -2.04 -3.14 7.52
C SER A 160 -0.62 -3.70 7.56
N ARG A 161 -0.43 -4.97 7.94
CA ARG A 161 0.90 -5.60 7.94
C ARG A 161 1.45 -5.75 6.54
N ASN A 162 0.64 -6.25 5.60
CA ASN A 162 1.08 -6.44 4.22
C ASN A 162 1.39 -5.10 3.53
N ALA A 163 0.62 -4.05 3.81
CA ALA A 163 0.88 -2.70 3.32
C ALA A 163 2.23 -2.15 3.81
N ILE A 164 2.59 -2.39 5.08
CA ILE A 164 3.90 -1.98 5.61
C ILE A 164 5.04 -2.74 4.91
N ILE A 165 4.91 -4.07 4.75
CA ILE A 165 5.91 -4.89 4.05
C ILE A 165 6.08 -4.41 2.60
N SER A 166 4.97 -4.12 1.92
CA SER A 166 4.98 -3.58 0.55
C SER A 166 5.78 -2.27 0.45
N VAL A 167 5.57 -1.33 1.37
CA VAL A 167 6.33 -0.07 1.38
C VAL A 167 7.83 -0.30 1.54
N VAL A 168 8.23 -1.18 2.46
CA VAL A 168 9.66 -1.48 2.67
C VAL A 168 10.26 -2.07 1.39
N LEU A 169 9.61 -3.09 0.80
CA LEU A 169 10.07 -3.72 -0.44
C LEU A 169 10.17 -2.71 -1.60
N PHE A 170 9.18 -1.82 -1.73
CA PHE A 170 9.14 -0.81 -2.78
C PHE A 170 10.27 0.23 -2.63
N ILE A 171 10.49 0.74 -1.41
CA ILE A 171 11.59 1.69 -1.15
C ILE A 171 12.94 1.02 -1.41
N THR A 172 13.14 -0.22 -0.94
CA THR A 172 14.37 -0.98 -1.22
C THR A 172 14.59 -1.16 -2.72
N SER A 173 13.52 -1.48 -3.47
CA SER A 173 13.59 -1.58 -4.93
C SER A 173 14.01 -0.28 -5.60
N ILE A 174 13.47 0.86 -5.17
CA ILE A 174 13.83 2.18 -5.73
C ILE A 174 15.31 2.46 -5.47
N ILE A 175 15.77 2.28 -4.23
CA ILE A 175 17.17 2.52 -3.86
C ILE A 175 18.11 1.68 -4.72
N LEU A 176 17.83 0.38 -4.88
CA LEU A 176 18.65 -0.50 -5.71
C LEU A 176 18.64 -0.09 -7.18
N SER A 177 17.49 0.27 -7.72
CA SER A 177 17.35 0.68 -9.13
C SER A 177 18.10 1.98 -9.40
N VAL A 178 18.04 2.95 -8.48
CA VAL A 178 18.76 4.22 -8.57
C VAL A 178 20.27 4.01 -8.48
N ILE A 179 20.75 3.23 -7.50
CA ILE A 179 22.18 2.95 -7.34
C ILE A 179 22.72 2.23 -8.57
N GLY A 180 22.05 1.17 -9.02
CA GLY A 180 22.45 0.41 -10.22
C GLY A 180 22.48 1.27 -11.47
N GLY A 181 21.43 2.08 -11.69
CA GLY A 181 21.33 2.99 -12.82
C GLY A 181 22.41 4.07 -12.83
N LEU A 182 22.75 4.65 -11.66
CA LEU A 182 23.82 5.65 -11.54
C LEU A 182 25.19 5.04 -11.83
N ILE A 183 25.50 3.86 -11.27
CA ILE A 183 26.77 3.17 -11.52
C ILE A 183 26.95 2.92 -13.02
N PHE A 184 25.92 2.39 -13.69
CA PHE A 184 25.97 2.12 -15.11
C PHE A 184 26.11 3.39 -15.95
N THR A 185 25.27 4.39 -15.70
CA THR A 185 25.28 5.66 -16.45
C THR A 185 26.64 6.34 -16.32
N PHE A 186 27.17 6.45 -15.10
CA PHE A 186 28.49 7.05 -14.88
C PHE A 186 29.60 6.27 -15.59
N SER A 187 29.54 4.93 -15.58
CA SER A 187 30.52 4.09 -16.28
C SER A 187 30.50 4.29 -17.79
N VAL A 188 29.31 4.41 -18.39
CA VAL A 188 29.16 4.68 -19.83
C VAL A 188 29.61 6.09 -20.18
N VAL A 189 29.21 7.10 -19.40
CA VAL A 189 29.61 8.50 -19.63
C VAL A 189 31.12 8.66 -19.54
N LEU A 190 31.75 8.06 -18.53
CA LEU A 190 33.20 8.08 -18.38
C LEU A 190 33.90 7.37 -19.54
N ALA A 191 33.35 6.24 -20.02
CA ALA A 191 33.85 5.54 -21.19
C ALA A 191 33.82 6.41 -22.46
N VAL A 192 32.69 7.08 -22.72
CA VAL A 192 32.56 7.98 -23.87
C VAL A 192 33.51 9.18 -23.76
N PHE A 193 33.64 9.78 -22.57
CA PHE A 193 34.51 10.92 -22.34
C PHE A 193 36.00 10.59 -22.57
N ASN A 194 36.46 9.44 -22.06
CA ASN A 194 37.84 8.98 -22.24
C ASN A 194 38.15 8.64 -23.72
N ALA A 195 37.21 8.00 -24.42
CA ALA A 195 37.31 7.73 -25.84
C ALA A 195 37.39 9.03 -26.68
N ALA A 196 36.64 10.06 -26.30
CA ALA A 196 36.66 11.36 -26.98
C ALA A 196 37.93 12.18 -26.70
N SER A 197 38.54 12.00 -25.53
CA SER A 197 39.70 12.79 -25.08
C SER A 197 41.06 12.15 -25.41
N ASN A 198 41.09 10.99 -26.08
CA ASN A 198 42.29 10.15 -26.27
C ASN A 198 43.03 9.83 -24.95
N ALA A 199 42.37 10.04 -23.81
CA ALA A 199 42.94 9.87 -22.49
C ALA A 199 42.55 8.48 -21.98
N SER A 200 43.48 7.54 -22.09
CA SER A 200 43.37 6.14 -21.65
C SER A 200 42.45 5.26 -22.52
N SER A 201 42.89 4.02 -22.74
CA SER A 201 42.07 2.98 -23.34
C SER A 201 40.98 2.57 -22.34
N VAL A 202 39.74 2.93 -22.63
CA VAL A 202 38.61 2.38 -21.89
C VAL A 202 38.55 0.89 -22.18
N THR A 203 38.77 0.07 -21.16
CA THR A 203 38.68 -1.38 -21.29
C THR A 203 37.20 -1.79 -21.37
N SER A 204 36.86 -2.59 -22.38
CA SER A 204 35.53 -3.21 -22.53
C SER A 204 35.07 -3.95 -21.27
N ALA A 205 36.02 -4.44 -20.48
CA ALA A 205 35.80 -5.04 -19.17
C ALA A 205 35.07 -4.12 -18.16
N SER A 206 35.39 -2.82 -18.14
CA SER A 206 34.80 -1.87 -17.19
C SER A 206 33.32 -1.61 -17.49
N ILE A 207 32.98 -1.47 -18.78
CA ILE A 207 31.60 -1.29 -19.23
C ILE A 207 30.80 -2.57 -19.00
N THR A 208 31.38 -3.73 -19.30
CA THR A 208 30.75 -5.04 -19.07
C THR A 208 30.45 -5.27 -17.60
N ASN A 209 31.38 -4.94 -16.70
CA ASN A 209 31.16 -5.09 -15.26
C ASN A 209 30.06 -4.13 -14.74
N ALA A 210 30.07 -2.87 -15.18
CA ALA A 210 29.02 -1.92 -14.82
C ALA A 210 27.63 -2.38 -15.31
N PHE A 211 27.59 -2.96 -16.51
CA PHE A 211 26.38 -3.55 -17.06
C PHE A 211 25.90 -4.78 -16.26
N ASN A 212 26.80 -5.64 -15.78
CA ASN A 212 26.45 -6.76 -14.90
C ASN A 212 25.80 -6.29 -13.59
N ILE A 213 26.37 -5.26 -12.95
CA ILE A 213 25.82 -4.68 -11.72
C ILE A 213 24.41 -4.12 -11.99
N PHE A 214 24.24 -3.42 -13.12
CA PHE A 214 22.94 -2.89 -13.52
C PHE A 214 21.89 -3.97 -13.75
N LEU A 215 22.27 -5.05 -14.44
CA LEU A 215 21.37 -6.16 -14.73
C LEU A 215 20.92 -6.85 -13.43
N VAL A 216 21.87 -7.16 -12.54
CA VAL A 216 21.55 -7.77 -11.24
C VAL A 216 20.63 -6.86 -10.43
N THR A 217 20.94 -5.56 -10.35
CA THR A 217 20.12 -4.60 -9.60
C THR A 217 18.72 -4.42 -10.19
N ILE A 218 18.55 -4.45 -11.51
CA ILE A 218 17.23 -4.43 -12.15
C ILE A 218 16.44 -5.70 -11.85
N ILE A 219 17.04 -6.89 -11.96
CA ILE A 219 16.31 -8.14 -11.70
C ILE A 219 15.87 -8.18 -10.24
N VAL A 220 16.78 -7.88 -9.30
CA VAL A 220 16.44 -7.83 -7.88
C VAL A 220 15.39 -6.75 -7.60
N GLY A 221 15.53 -5.57 -8.22
CA GLY A 221 14.53 -4.51 -8.14
C GLY A 221 13.16 -4.95 -8.64
N ALA A 222 13.08 -5.60 -9.80
CA ALA A 222 11.84 -6.11 -10.36
C ALA A 222 11.16 -7.15 -9.46
N VAL A 223 11.95 -8.06 -8.87
CA VAL A 223 11.45 -9.03 -7.87
C VAL A 223 10.81 -8.29 -6.69
N LEU A 224 11.51 -7.32 -6.11
CA LEU A 224 11.07 -6.58 -4.93
C LEU A 224 9.85 -5.69 -5.22
N SER A 225 9.88 -4.94 -6.33
CA SER A 225 8.77 -4.07 -6.76
C SER A 225 7.51 -4.87 -7.10
N GLY A 226 7.66 -6.00 -7.80
CA GLY A 226 6.55 -6.89 -8.09
C GLY A 226 5.96 -7.51 -6.82
N MET A 227 6.81 -7.97 -5.89
CA MET A 227 6.34 -8.44 -4.57
C MET A 227 5.66 -7.34 -3.77
N ALA A 228 6.16 -6.11 -3.82
CA ALA A 228 5.53 -4.95 -3.17
C ALA A 228 4.10 -4.73 -3.71
N SER A 229 3.94 -4.82 -5.03
CA SER A 229 2.64 -4.67 -5.71
C SER A 229 1.66 -5.78 -5.31
N VAL A 230 2.15 -7.01 -5.16
CA VAL A 230 1.38 -8.16 -4.68
C VAL A 230 0.90 -7.93 -3.25
N PHE A 231 1.82 -7.67 -2.32
CA PHE A 231 1.46 -7.53 -0.91
C PHE A 231 0.51 -6.36 -0.64
N LEU A 232 0.62 -5.27 -1.40
CA LEU A 232 -0.21 -4.08 -1.24
C LEU A 232 -1.71 -4.41 -1.25
N THR A 233 -2.16 -5.26 -2.19
CA THR A 233 -3.59 -5.53 -2.40
C THR A 233 -4.01 -6.95 -2.06
N TYR A 234 -3.06 -7.87 -1.80
CA TYR A 234 -3.31 -9.28 -1.52
C TYR A 234 -4.41 -9.55 -0.49
N ALA A 235 -4.38 -8.81 0.62
CA ALA A 235 -5.35 -8.98 1.71
C ALA A 235 -6.76 -8.45 1.37
N LEU A 236 -6.86 -7.51 0.43
CA LEU A 236 -8.11 -6.91 -0.03
C LEU A 236 -8.76 -7.72 -1.16
N GLN A 237 -8.09 -8.76 -1.65
CA GLN A 237 -8.50 -9.47 -2.86
C GLN A 237 -9.17 -10.81 -2.53
N GLN A 238 -10.15 -11.19 -3.36
CA GLN A 238 -10.77 -12.53 -3.33
C GLN A 238 -9.80 -13.59 -3.91
N SER A 239 -10.13 -14.88 -3.75
CA SER A 239 -9.31 -16.00 -4.26
C SER A 239 -8.94 -15.85 -5.74
N THR A 240 -9.92 -15.54 -6.59
CA THR A 240 -9.71 -15.32 -8.03
C THR A 240 -8.72 -14.19 -8.30
N GLY A 241 -8.91 -13.04 -7.64
CA GLY A 241 -8.01 -11.91 -7.86
C GLY A 241 -6.59 -12.17 -7.35
N ARG A 242 -6.41 -12.96 -6.27
CA ARG A 242 -5.07 -13.37 -5.80
C ARG A 242 -4.33 -14.20 -6.84
N ILE A 243 -5.03 -15.10 -7.53
CA ILE A 243 -4.45 -15.91 -8.62
C ILE A 243 -4.02 -15.00 -9.76
N ILE A 244 -4.89 -14.07 -10.19
CA ILE A 244 -4.59 -13.09 -11.24
C ILE A 244 -3.34 -12.26 -10.88
N LEU A 245 -3.25 -11.82 -9.63
CA LEU A 245 -2.14 -10.99 -9.16
C LEU A 245 -0.81 -11.77 -9.19
N TRP A 246 -0.79 -13.00 -8.69
CA TRP A 246 0.41 -13.85 -8.79
C TRP A 246 0.78 -14.21 -10.23
N ALA A 247 -0.22 -14.46 -11.10
CA ALA A 247 0.02 -14.72 -12.50
C ALA A 247 0.64 -13.50 -13.22
N ALA A 248 0.16 -12.29 -12.94
CA ALA A 248 0.73 -11.05 -13.45
C ALA A 248 2.18 -10.87 -12.97
N TYR A 249 2.43 -11.11 -11.69
CA TYR A 249 3.77 -11.03 -11.11
C TYR A 249 4.75 -12.01 -11.78
N ILE A 250 4.40 -13.30 -11.83
CA ILE A 250 5.26 -14.33 -12.42
C ILE A 250 5.52 -14.03 -13.90
N SER A 251 4.49 -13.62 -14.65
CA SER A 251 4.62 -13.25 -16.07
C SER A 251 5.53 -12.04 -16.24
N SER A 252 5.36 -10.99 -15.44
CA SER A 252 6.22 -9.80 -15.47
C SER A 252 7.67 -10.12 -15.16
N LEU A 253 7.90 -11.00 -14.19
CA LEU A 253 9.24 -11.41 -13.77
C LEU A 253 9.92 -12.26 -14.86
N ALA A 254 9.19 -13.22 -15.44
CA ALA A 254 9.69 -14.05 -16.52
C ALA A 254 10.10 -13.21 -17.75
N LEU A 255 9.26 -12.23 -18.13
CA LEU A 255 9.59 -11.30 -19.21
C LEU A 255 10.77 -10.40 -18.87
N THR A 256 10.87 -9.94 -17.62
CA THR A 256 12.03 -9.15 -17.18
C THR A 256 13.32 -9.97 -17.28
N ILE A 257 13.32 -11.21 -16.80
CA ILE A 257 14.49 -12.11 -16.88
C ILE A 257 14.85 -12.41 -18.34
N MET A 258 13.87 -12.76 -19.18
CA MET A 258 14.06 -12.96 -20.62
C MET A 258 14.69 -11.72 -21.28
N ASN A 259 14.12 -10.54 -21.03
CA ASN A 259 14.65 -9.28 -21.55
C ASN A 259 16.09 -9.05 -21.09
N SER A 260 16.38 -9.28 -19.81
CA SER A 260 17.73 -9.12 -19.27
C SER A 260 18.74 -10.07 -19.93
N ILE A 261 18.38 -11.35 -20.14
CA ILE A 261 19.27 -12.34 -20.79
C ILE A 261 19.56 -11.95 -22.24
N VAL A 262 18.53 -11.61 -23.01
CA VAL A 262 18.68 -11.19 -24.41
C VAL A 262 19.53 -9.91 -24.50
N THR A 263 19.29 -8.97 -23.60
CA THR A 263 20.04 -7.71 -23.56
C THR A 263 21.51 -7.93 -23.21
N PHE A 264 21.80 -8.86 -22.29
CA PHE A 264 23.17 -9.22 -21.92
C PHE A 264 23.96 -9.81 -23.09
N GLN A 265 23.38 -10.80 -23.78
CA GLN A 265 24.05 -11.46 -24.90
C GLN A 265 24.34 -10.45 -26.03
N GLY A 266 23.37 -9.61 -26.35
CA GLY A 266 23.54 -8.60 -27.39
C GLY A 266 24.60 -7.54 -27.05
N ILE A 267 24.57 -6.99 -25.83
CA ILE A 267 25.40 -5.82 -25.48
C ILE A 267 26.90 -6.13 -25.48
N ALA A 268 27.30 -7.33 -25.05
CA ALA A 268 28.71 -7.70 -25.06
C ALA A 268 29.29 -7.69 -26.49
N GLU A 269 28.54 -8.23 -27.46
CA GLU A 269 28.90 -8.24 -28.87
C GLU A 269 28.90 -6.82 -29.46
N ALA A 270 27.82 -6.06 -29.23
CA ALA A 270 27.69 -4.71 -29.76
C ALA A 270 28.72 -3.73 -29.19
N ILE A 271 29.14 -3.88 -27.93
CA ILE A 271 30.22 -3.07 -27.36
C ILE A 271 31.54 -3.40 -28.06
N ASN A 272 31.87 -4.68 -28.23
CA ASN A 272 33.12 -5.07 -28.89
C ASN A 272 33.16 -4.54 -30.33
N GLU A 273 32.04 -4.57 -31.05
CA GLU A 273 31.93 -4.04 -32.41
C GLU A 273 31.92 -2.51 -32.47
N ALA A 274 31.26 -1.84 -31.51
CA ALA A 274 31.19 -0.38 -31.42
C ALA A 274 32.55 0.28 -31.15
N PHE A 275 33.49 -0.45 -30.54
CA PHE A 275 34.85 0.03 -30.24
C PHE A 275 35.95 -0.66 -31.09
N ALA A 276 35.59 -1.61 -31.97
CA ALA A 276 36.56 -2.39 -32.75
C ALA A 276 37.50 -1.52 -33.61
N ASN A 277 37.03 -0.36 -34.07
CA ASN A 277 37.78 0.51 -34.98
C ASN A 277 38.49 1.68 -34.27
N GLY A 278 38.59 1.66 -32.94
CA GLY A 278 39.20 2.74 -32.15
C GLY A 278 38.40 4.06 -32.14
N ARG A 279 37.23 4.09 -32.78
CA ARG A 279 36.23 5.17 -32.72
C ARG A 279 34.87 4.57 -32.37
N TYR A 280 34.07 5.33 -31.61
CA TYR A 280 32.72 4.92 -31.23
C TYR A 280 31.79 4.88 -32.45
N ASN A 281 31.26 3.69 -32.77
CA ASN A 281 30.19 3.50 -33.75
C ASN A 281 28.89 3.08 -33.04
N PRO A 282 27.80 3.86 -33.11
CA PRO A 282 26.54 3.54 -32.43
C PRO A 282 25.68 2.48 -33.15
N ALA A 283 25.99 2.12 -34.41
CA ALA A 283 25.14 1.25 -35.22
C ALA A 283 24.86 -0.15 -34.60
N PRO A 284 25.84 -0.85 -34.00
CA PRO A 284 25.59 -2.15 -33.36
C PRO A 284 24.60 -2.05 -32.20
N LEU A 285 24.66 -0.97 -31.41
CA LEU A 285 23.72 -0.76 -30.30
C LEU A 285 22.30 -0.46 -30.80
N GLN A 286 22.16 0.25 -31.92
CA GLN A 286 20.85 0.49 -32.55
C GLN A 286 20.24 -0.80 -33.10
N GLY A 287 21.07 -1.69 -33.65
CA GLY A 287 20.66 -3.03 -34.09
C GLY A 287 20.04 -3.84 -32.95
N LEU A 288 20.70 -3.86 -31.77
CA LEU A 288 20.15 -4.52 -30.59
C LEU A 288 18.82 -3.93 -30.11
N GLN A 289 18.69 -2.60 -30.16
CA GLN A 289 17.45 -1.94 -29.77
C GLN A 289 16.28 -2.41 -30.64
N SER A 290 16.50 -2.56 -31.95
CA SER A 290 15.48 -3.08 -32.88
C SER A 290 15.05 -4.52 -32.56
N GLN A 291 15.97 -5.35 -32.06
CA GLN A 291 15.69 -6.74 -31.69
C GLN A 291 14.93 -6.86 -30.35
N GLN A 292 15.12 -5.91 -29.43
CA GLN A 292 14.47 -5.92 -28.11
C GLN A 292 13.04 -5.36 -28.12
N ASN A 293 12.76 -4.45 -29.04
CA ASN A 293 11.45 -3.81 -29.21
C ASN A 293 10.23 -4.76 -29.15
N PRO A 294 10.19 -5.91 -29.85
CA PRO A 294 9.04 -6.81 -29.79
C PRO A 294 8.85 -7.46 -28.40
N LEU A 295 9.93 -7.76 -27.67
CA LEU A 295 9.82 -8.35 -26.33
C LEU A 295 9.32 -7.31 -25.30
N GLN A 296 9.66 -6.04 -25.49
CA GLN A 296 9.12 -4.96 -24.64
C GLN A 296 7.60 -4.84 -24.77
N LEU A 297 7.04 -5.01 -25.97
CA LEU A 297 5.58 -5.00 -26.16
C LEU A 297 4.87 -6.11 -25.38
N LEU A 298 5.51 -7.27 -25.20
CA LEU A 298 4.97 -8.36 -24.39
C LEU A 298 4.78 -7.98 -22.91
N THR A 299 5.54 -7.00 -22.41
CA THR A 299 5.42 -6.52 -21.01
C THR A 299 4.14 -5.73 -20.73
N ILE A 300 3.43 -5.29 -21.78
CA ILE A 300 2.14 -4.61 -21.67
C ILE A 300 1.11 -5.53 -21.01
N ILE A 301 1.10 -6.81 -21.38
CA ILE A 301 0.13 -7.79 -20.90
C ILE A 301 0.12 -7.87 -19.37
N PRO A 302 1.22 -8.25 -18.68
CA PRO A 302 1.19 -8.34 -17.21
C PRO A 302 0.93 -6.99 -16.54
N THR A 303 1.37 -5.89 -17.14
CA THR A 303 1.13 -4.53 -16.62
C THR A 303 -0.37 -4.20 -16.60
N LEU A 304 -1.09 -4.52 -17.67
CA LEU A 304 -2.55 -4.37 -17.72
C LEU A 304 -3.26 -5.33 -16.77
N VAL A 305 -2.74 -6.55 -16.60
CA VAL A 305 -3.30 -7.51 -15.63
C VAL A 305 -3.14 -6.99 -14.19
N PHE A 306 -2.02 -6.35 -13.84
CA PHE A 306 -1.88 -5.63 -12.57
C PHE A 306 -2.90 -4.50 -12.42
N ALA A 307 -3.07 -3.67 -13.44
CA ALA A 307 -4.06 -2.60 -13.44
C ALA A 307 -5.49 -3.14 -13.21
N LEU A 308 -5.84 -4.25 -13.89
CA LEU A 308 -7.11 -4.95 -13.71
C LEU A 308 -7.26 -5.48 -12.29
N ALA A 309 -6.21 -6.11 -11.73
CA ALA A 309 -6.23 -6.61 -10.36
C ALA A 309 -6.51 -5.50 -9.33
N PHE A 310 -5.94 -4.31 -9.51
CA PHE A 310 -6.20 -3.15 -8.67
C PHE A 310 -7.62 -2.60 -8.86
N TYR A 311 -8.10 -2.56 -10.10
CA TYR A 311 -9.47 -2.16 -10.41
C TYR A 311 -10.51 -3.09 -9.77
N MET A 312 -10.29 -4.41 -9.78
CA MET A 312 -11.18 -5.37 -9.13
C MET A 312 -11.30 -5.11 -7.62
N VAL A 313 -10.21 -4.73 -6.95
CA VAL A 313 -10.26 -4.38 -5.52
C VAL A 313 -11.02 -3.07 -5.31
N TRP A 314 -10.81 -2.09 -6.18
CA TRP A 314 -11.54 -0.82 -6.14
C TRP A 314 -13.05 -1.03 -6.27
N ASP A 315 -13.49 -1.82 -7.25
CA ASP A 315 -14.91 -2.12 -7.50
C ASP A 315 -15.60 -2.73 -6.27
N ARG A 316 -14.91 -3.61 -5.55
CA ARG A 316 -15.41 -4.18 -4.29
C ARG A 316 -15.58 -3.15 -3.17
N ILE A 317 -14.67 -2.19 -3.07
CA ILE A 317 -14.79 -1.08 -2.12
C ILE A 317 -15.97 -0.18 -2.49
N VAL A 318 -16.19 0.09 -3.78
CA VAL A 318 -17.35 0.85 -4.26
C VAL A 318 -18.67 0.14 -3.98
N LYS A 319 -18.70 -1.19 -4.16
CA LYS A 319 -19.85 -2.03 -3.84
C LYS A 319 -20.10 -2.19 -2.33
N GLY A 320 -19.21 -1.68 -1.48
CA GLY A 320 -19.34 -1.76 -0.02
C GLY A 320 -19.02 -3.13 0.58
N GLU A 321 -18.42 -4.05 -0.19
CA GLU A 321 -17.94 -5.34 0.34
C GLU A 321 -16.78 -5.16 1.33
N LEU A 322 -16.06 -4.04 1.23
CA LEU A 322 -14.92 -3.70 2.05
C LEU A 322 -14.99 -2.22 2.48
N PRO A 323 -14.58 -1.88 3.73
CA PRO A 323 -14.19 -2.79 4.81
C PRO A 323 -15.38 -3.45 5.50
N GLU A 324 -15.20 -4.69 5.98
CA GLU A 324 -16.22 -5.55 6.61
C GLU A 324 -17.04 -4.79 7.68
N SER A 325 -18.37 -4.88 7.60
CA SER A 325 -19.28 -4.12 8.47
C SER A 325 -19.03 -4.41 9.95
N THR A 326 -19.01 -3.36 10.78
CA THR A 326 -18.99 -3.48 12.25
C THR A 326 -20.36 -3.77 12.84
N THR A 327 -21.41 -3.92 12.01
CA THR A 327 -22.70 -4.41 12.49
C THR A 327 -22.55 -5.86 12.88
N VAL A 328 -22.28 -6.10 14.17
CA VAL A 328 -22.63 -7.36 14.82
C VAL A 328 -24.07 -7.66 14.42
N PRO A 329 -24.40 -8.82 13.84
CA PRO A 329 -25.80 -9.18 13.66
C PRO A 329 -26.44 -9.11 15.05
N THR A 330 -27.34 -8.16 15.24
CA THR A 330 -28.29 -8.23 16.35
C THR A 330 -29.01 -9.55 16.15
N THR A 331 -28.59 -10.57 16.90
CA THR A 331 -29.36 -11.79 17.07
C THR A 331 -30.77 -11.33 17.44
N PRO A 332 -31.80 -11.71 16.67
CA PRO A 332 -33.16 -11.35 17.02
C PRO A 332 -33.39 -11.84 18.45
N ALA A 333 -33.79 -10.91 19.33
CA ALA A 333 -34.28 -11.27 20.63
C ALA A 333 -35.52 -12.13 20.39
N TYR A 334 -35.38 -13.44 20.61
CA TYR A 334 -36.51 -14.34 20.80
C TYR A 334 -36.96 -14.25 22.26
#